data_AF-A0A2S8ZBW4-F1
#
_entry.id   AF-A0A2S8ZBW4-F1
#
_cell.length_a   1.000
_cell.length_b   1.000
_cell.length_c   1.000
_cell.angle_alpha   90.00
_cell.angle_beta   90.00
_cell.angle_gamma   90.00
#
_symmetry.space_group_name_H-M   'P 1'
#
loop_
_entity.id
_entity.type
_entity.pdbx_description
1 polymer ?
#
loop_
_entity_poly.entity_id
_entity_poly.type
_entity_poly.pdbx_seq_one_letter_code
_entity_poly.pdbx_strand_id
1 'polypeptide(L)' 'IGGIRHPLVGRVSMDQIVVDTGAVLFPRGTVATVFGPEGGAVPSVQEWARWAGTIPHTIVTGIGTRVQRGVA' A
#
# COMPACT_ATOMS: atom_id res chain seq x y z
N ILE A 1 -0.27 6.78 -5.00
CA ILE A 1 -0.64 8.07 -4.39
C ILE A 1 -1.35 8.89 -5.47
N GLY A 2 -2.52 9.46 -5.16
CA GLY A 2 -3.25 10.31 -6.11
C GLY A 2 -3.54 9.68 -7.49
N GLY A 3 -4.00 8.43 -7.55
CA GLY A 3 -4.26 7.77 -8.84
C GLY A 3 -3.09 7.02 -9.46
N ILE A 4 -1.86 7.26 -8.99
CA ILE A 4 -0.63 6.82 -9.66
C ILE A 4 0.15 5.83 -8.78
N ARG A 5 0.72 4.78 -9.40
CA ARG A 5 1.59 3.81 -8.72
C ARG A 5 2.99 4.36 -8.55
N HIS A 6 3.55 4.16 -7.35
CA HIS A 6 4.92 4.50 -7.02
C HIS A 6 5.65 3.24 -6.56
N PRO A 7 6.89 2.99 -7.02
CA PRO A 7 7.65 1.83 -6.57
C PRO A 7 8.10 2.01 -5.13
N LEU A 8 8.14 0.91 -4.37
CA LEU A 8 8.82 0.86 -3.08
C LEU A 8 10.33 0.90 -3.31
N VAL A 9 11.03 1.69 -2.51
CA VAL A 9 12.49 1.83 -2.57
C VAL A 9 13.11 1.66 -1.20
N GLY A 10 14.31 1.09 -1.15
CA GLY A 10 14.97 0.74 0.10
C GLY A 10 14.36 -0.48 0.78
N ARG A 11 14.55 -0.58 2.10
CA ARG A 11 14.05 -1.69 2.92
C ARG A 11 12.71 -1.34 3.56
N VAL A 12 11.86 -2.35 3.73
CA VAL A 12 10.66 -2.27 4.57
C VAL A 12 11.09 -2.34 6.04
N SER A 13 10.71 -1.34 6.83
CA SER A 13 10.93 -1.30 8.28
C SER A 13 9.70 -1.89 9.03
N MET A 14 9.77 -1.97 10.36
CA MET A 14 8.67 -2.52 11.17
C MET A 14 7.36 -1.71 11.09
N ASP A 15 7.46 -0.43 10.80
CA ASP A 15 6.38 0.56 10.88
C ASP A 15 6.39 1.57 9.72
N GLN A 16 7.39 1.51 8.83
CA GLN A 16 7.57 2.48 7.75
C GLN A 16 8.06 1.81 6.46
N ILE A 17 7.63 2.39 5.34
CA ILE A 17 8.09 2.08 3.99
C ILE A 17 8.40 3.39 3.26
N VAL A 18 9.31 3.33 2.29
CA VAL A 18 9.64 4.48 1.43
C VAL A 18 9.20 4.18 0.01
N VAL A 19 8.62 5.18 -0.65
CA VAL A 19 8.23 5.13 -2.06
C VAL A 19 8.95 6.20 -2.84
N ASP A 20 9.26 5.94 -4.11
CA ASP A 20 9.82 6.94 -5.00
C ASP A 20 8.70 7.71 -5.73
N THR A 21 8.63 9.02 -5.47
CA THR A 21 7.68 9.94 -6.11
C THR A 21 8.28 10.72 -7.28
N GLY A 22 9.55 10.46 -7.62
CA GLY A 22 10.30 11.23 -8.61
C GLY A 22 10.29 12.71 -8.28
N ALA A 23 9.94 13.54 -9.26
CA ALA A 23 9.84 14.99 -9.09
C ALA A 23 8.52 15.46 -8.44
N VAL A 24 7.56 14.55 -8.21
CA VAL A 24 6.26 14.92 -7.64
C VAL A 24 6.39 15.08 -6.13
N LEU A 25 5.98 16.24 -5.63
CA LEU A 25 5.91 16.53 -4.21
C LEU A 25 4.46 16.40 -3.72
N PHE A 26 4.28 15.70 -2.60
CA PHE A 26 2.99 15.56 -1.93
C PHE A 26 3.03 16.26 -0.57
N PRO A 27 1.97 17.00 -0.18
CA PRO A 27 1.84 17.52 1.17
C PRO A 27 1.92 16.43 2.23
N ARG A 28 2.35 16.80 3.45
CA ARG A 28 2.30 15.87 4.59
C ARG A 28 0.84 15.48 4.88
N GLY A 29 0.63 14.21 5.17
CA GLY A 29 -0.71 13.66 5.41
C GLY A 29 -1.45 13.24 4.14
N THR A 30 -0.86 13.39 2.95
CA THR A 30 -1.43 12.80 1.73
C THR A 30 -1.59 11.29 1.89
N VAL A 31 -2.79 10.80 1.58
CA VAL A 31 -3.14 9.38 1.69
C VAL A 31 -2.45 8.58 0.58
N ALA A 32 -1.80 7.48 0.98
CA ALA A 32 -1.27 6.47 0.08
C ALA A 32 -2.12 5.19 0.19
N THR A 33 -2.86 4.86 -0.86
CA THR A 33 -3.60 3.60 -0.93
C THR A 33 -2.63 2.44 -1.15
N VAL A 34 -2.59 1.49 -0.22
CA VAL A 34 -1.78 0.26 -0.31
C VAL A 34 -2.46 -0.75 -1.22
N PHE A 35 -3.75 -1.02 -0.98
CA PHE A 35 -4.65 -1.74 -1.89
C PHE A 35 -6.11 -1.36 -1.61
N GLY A 36 -6.99 -1.57 -2.60
CA GLY A 36 -8.43 -1.33 -2.47
C GLY A 36 -9.03 -0.67 -3.71
N PRO A 37 -10.36 -0.48 -3.76
CA PRO A 37 -11.04 0.06 -4.94
C PRO A 37 -10.94 1.59 -5.07
N GLU A 38 -10.67 2.31 -3.98
CA GLU A 38 -10.65 3.77 -3.97
C GLU A 38 -9.24 4.32 -4.25
N GLY A 39 -9.06 4.96 -5.41
CA GLY A 39 -7.85 5.74 -5.69
C GLY A 39 -7.21 5.54 -7.06
N GLY A 40 -7.93 5.08 -8.08
CA GLY A 40 -7.42 5.00 -9.46
C GLY A 40 -6.56 3.75 -9.71
N ALA A 41 -5.40 3.89 -10.36
CA ALA A 41 -4.50 2.76 -10.65
C ALA A 41 -3.76 2.30 -9.38
N VAL A 42 -4.48 1.74 -8.41
CA VAL A 42 -3.91 1.23 -7.15
C VAL A 42 -3.67 -0.28 -7.25
N PRO A 43 -2.69 -0.85 -6.51
CA PRO A 43 -2.50 -2.29 -6.45
C PRO A 43 -3.73 -3.01 -5.89
N SER A 44 -4.08 -4.16 -6.47
CA SER A 44 -5.05 -5.09 -5.91
C SER A 44 -4.40 -6.02 -4.87
N VAL A 45 -5.22 -6.63 -4.00
CA VAL A 45 -4.74 -7.66 -3.05
C VAL A 45 -4.12 -8.85 -3.80
N GLN A 46 -4.65 -9.19 -4.97
CA GLN A 46 -4.15 -10.24 -5.85
C GLN A 46 -2.75 -9.93 -6.36
N GLU A 47 -2.47 -8.68 -6.71
CA GLU A 47 -1.12 -8.26 -7.12
C GLU A 47 -0.12 -8.37 -5.96
N TRP A 48 -0.51 -7.94 -4.76
CA TRP A 48 0.29 -8.12 -3.55
C TRP A 48 0.61 -9.58 -3.27
N ALA A 49 -0.38 -10.46 -3.37
CA ALA A 49 -0.20 -11.90 -3.18
C ALA A 49 0.80 -12.47 -4.19
N ARG A 50 0.69 -12.07 -5.46
CA ARG A 50 1.64 -12.47 -6.51
C ARG A 50 3.06 -11.99 -6.22
N TRP A 51 3.26 -10.73 -5.82
CA TRP A 51 4.58 -10.21 -5.49
C TRP A 51 5.20 -10.89 -4.26
N ALA A 52 4.38 -11.27 -3.28
CA ALA A 52 4.81 -11.96 -2.08
C ALA A 52 4.93 -13.49 -2.24
N GLY A 53 4.62 -14.05 -3.42
CA GLY A 53 4.65 -15.50 -3.65
C GLY A 53 3.63 -16.27 -2.81
N THR A 54 2.47 -15.68 -2.56
CA THR A 54 1.43 -16.22 -1.67
C THR A 54 0.02 -16.05 -2.26
N ILE A 55 -1.02 -16.28 -1.46
CA ILE A 55 -2.43 -16.14 -1.84
C ILE A 55 -3.05 -14.87 -1.23
N PRO A 56 -4.14 -14.32 -1.82
CA PRO A 56 -4.81 -13.13 -1.30
C PRO A 56 -5.22 -13.22 0.17
N HIS A 57 -5.62 -14.41 0.63
CA HIS A 57 -6.01 -14.63 2.01
C HIS A 57 -4.87 -14.33 3.00
N THR A 58 -3.64 -14.72 2.67
CA THR A 58 -2.45 -14.44 3.48
C THR A 58 -2.16 -12.95 3.60
N ILE A 59 -2.42 -12.17 2.54
CA ILE A 59 -2.25 -10.71 2.57
C ILE A 59 -3.23 -10.07 3.55
N VAL A 60 -4.52 -10.40 3.45
CA VAL A 60 -5.56 -9.76 4.28
C VAL A 60 -5.51 -10.22 5.74
N THR A 61 -5.20 -11.50 5.99
CA THR A 61 -5.04 -12.01 7.38
C THR A 61 -3.71 -11.61 8.00
N GLY A 62 -2.70 -11.24 7.19
CA GLY A 62 -1.43 -10.68 7.66
C GLY A 62 -1.55 -9.26 8.26
N ILE A 63 -2.68 -8.57 8.07
CA ILE A 63 -2.90 -7.24 8.64
C ILE A 63 -3.15 -7.36 10.15
N GLY A 64 -2.12 -7.03 10.92
CA GLY A 64 -2.14 -7.11 12.38
C GLY A 64 -3.11 -6.15 13.07
N THR A 65 -3.16 -6.25 14.40
CA THR A 65 -4.06 -5.48 15.26
C THR A 65 -3.73 -3.98 15.35
N ARG A 66 -2.50 -3.58 15.00
CA ARG A 66 -2.08 -2.16 14.99
C ARG A 66 -2.85 -1.30 13.96
N VAL A 67 -3.41 -1.92 12.91
CA VAL A 67 -4.19 -1.21 11.90
C VAL A 67 -5.61 -0.97 12.41
N GLN A 68 -6.00 0.31 12.51
CA GLN A 68 -7.36 0.70 12.88
C GLN A 68 -8.35 0.23 11.82
N ARG A 69 -9.48 -0.33 12.27
CA ARG A 69 -10.56 -0.82 11.41
C ARG A 69 -11.80 0.03 11.67
N GLY A 70 -12.44 0.47 10.60
CA GLY A 70 -13.69 1.21 10.65
C GLY A 70 -14.61 0.76 9.52
N VAL A 71 -15.90 1.01 9.70
CA VAL A 71 -16.91 0.89 8.66
C VAL A 71 -17.45 2.30 8.42
N ALA A 72 -17.60 2.68 7.16
CA ALA A 72 -18.19 3.97 6.78
C ALA A 72 -19.71 3.97 7.00
#